data_AF-A0A4U9I3A5-F1
#
_entry.id   AF-A0A4U9I3A5-F1
#
_cell.length_a   1.000
_cell.length_b   1.000
_cell.length_c   1.000
_cell.angle_alpha   90.00
_cell.angle_beta   90.00
_cell.angle_gamma   90.00
#
_symmetry.space_group_name_H-M   'P 1'
#
loop_
_entity.id
_entity.type
_entity.pdbx_description
1 polymer ?
#
loop_
_entity_poly.entity_id
_entity_poly.type
_entity_poly.pdbx_seq_one_letter_code
_entity_poly.pdbx_strand_id
1 'polypeptide(L)'
;MKFDPLSIPVPEWLDASSWNEWVAYRQQSGKAIKTELTVTKAFRLLKECLDEGHDPVAVINTSIANGYQGLFKPKFGLNNRKAARDVNHISQPDKKIPTGFRG
;
A
#
# COMPACT_ATOMS: atom_id res chain seq x y z
N MET A 1 26.19 -3.60 -12.93
CA MET A 1 25.80 -4.21 -11.65
C MET A 1 24.33 -3.86 -11.40
N LYS A 2 23.45 -4.86 -11.32
CA LYS A 2 22.04 -4.65 -10.96
C LYS A 2 22.01 -4.53 -9.44
N PHE A 3 21.45 -3.44 -8.91
CA PHE A 3 21.25 -3.29 -7.48
C PHE A 3 20.06 -4.16 -7.07
N ASP A 4 20.27 -5.10 -6.17
CA ASP A 4 19.21 -5.98 -5.68
C ASP A 4 18.69 -5.49 -4.31
N PRO A 5 17.51 -4.85 -4.26
CA PRO A 5 16.91 -4.39 -3.00
C PRO A 5 16.53 -5.54 -2.05
N LEU A 6 16.45 -6.78 -2.56
CA LEU A 6 16.24 -8.00 -1.77
C LEU A 6 17.52 -8.50 -1.09
N SER A 7 18.70 -8.05 -1.56
CA SER A 7 19.98 -8.43 -0.95
C SER A 7 20.29 -7.62 0.31
N ILE A 8 19.44 -6.64 0.66
CA ILE A 8 19.66 -5.76 1.79
C ILE A 8 19.07 -6.44 3.03
N PRO A 9 19.82 -6.53 4.13
CA PRO A 9 19.34 -7.14 5.36
C PRO A 9 18.09 -6.39 5.83
N VAL A 10 16.96 -7.09 5.80
CA VAL A 10 15.70 -6.60 6.34
C VAL A 10 15.82 -6.67 7.87
N PRO A 11 15.63 -5.56 8.58
CA PRO A 11 15.74 -5.55 10.04
C PRO A 11 14.64 -6.37 10.71
N GLU A 12 14.89 -6.86 11.92
CA GLU A 12 13.94 -7.67 12.71
C GLU A 12 12.59 -6.99 13.03
N TRP A 13 12.53 -5.65 12.98
CA TRP A 13 11.28 -4.89 13.12
C TRP A 13 10.43 -4.85 11.84
N LEU A 14 10.92 -5.41 10.74
CA LEU A 14 10.25 -5.44 9.44
C LEU A 14 10.22 -6.88 8.91
N ASP A 15 9.04 -7.31 8.48
CA ASP A 15 8.92 -8.65 7.88
C ASP A 15 9.56 -8.70 6.49
N ALA A 16 10.43 -9.70 6.28
CA ALA A 16 11.13 -9.90 5.02
C ALA A 16 10.19 -10.27 3.88
N SER A 17 9.07 -10.97 4.16
CA SER A 17 8.05 -11.28 3.16
C SER A 17 7.39 -10.00 2.66
N SER A 18 6.98 -9.11 3.58
CA SER A 18 6.34 -7.83 3.19
C SER A 18 7.30 -6.92 2.44
N TRP A 19 8.59 -6.90 2.81
CA TRP A 19 9.60 -6.20 2.00
C TRP A 19 9.73 -6.79 0.59
N ASN A 20 9.70 -8.12 0.46
CA ASN A 20 9.73 -8.78 -0.84
C ASN A 20 8.51 -8.41 -1.70
N GLU A 21 7.31 -8.42 -1.13
CA GLU A 21 6.08 -7.97 -1.80
C GLU A 21 6.21 -6.54 -2.31
N TRP A 22 6.79 -5.64 -1.51
CA TRP A 22 7.06 -4.26 -1.93
C TRP A 22 8.02 -4.18 -3.12
N VAL A 23 9.12 -4.94 -3.08
CA VAL A 23 10.09 -4.99 -4.19
C VAL A 23 9.44 -5.56 -5.45
N ALA A 24 8.69 -6.65 -5.32
CA ALA A 24 7.97 -7.28 -6.42
C ALA A 24 6.96 -6.32 -7.04
N TYR A 25 6.21 -5.58 -6.22
CA TYR A 25 5.29 -4.55 -6.67
C TYR A 25 6.02 -3.44 -7.45
N ARG A 26 7.15 -2.94 -6.93
CA ARG A 26 7.97 -1.93 -7.64
C ARG A 26 8.53 -2.45 -8.96
N GLN A 27 8.91 -3.71 -9.01
CA GLN A 27 9.38 -4.38 -10.22
C GLN A 27 8.24 -4.53 -11.24
N GLN A 28 7.04 -4.90 -10.80
CA GLN A 28 5.83 -5.02 -11.63
C GLN A 28 5.36 -3.66 -12.17
N SER A 29 5.49 -2.60 -11.37
CA SER A 29 5.18 -1.22 -11.76
C SER A 29 6.21 -0.61 -12.74
N GLY A 30 7.23 -1.37 -13.15
CA GLY A 30 8.27 -0.94 -14.08
C GLY A 30 9.32 0.02 -13.49
N LYS A 31 9.13 0.46 -12.23
CA LYS A 31 10.05 1.32 -11.48
C LYS A 31 10.76 0.53 -10.38
N ALA A 32 11.45 -0.53 -10.80
CA ALA A 32 12.30 -1.33 -9.91
C ALA A 32 13.22 -0.43 -9.08
N ILE A 33 13.49 -0.82 -7.84
CA ILE A 33 14.40 -0.08 -6.97
C ILE A 33 15.82 -0.33 -7.48
N LYS A 34 16.41 0.66 -8.15
CA LYS A 34 17.75 0.56 -8.76
C LYS A 34 18.84 1.22 -7.92
N THR A 35 18.49 1.86 -6.81
CA THR A 35 19.41 2.65 -6.00
C THR A 35 19.22 2.40 -4.51
N GLU A 36 20.35 2.33 -3.79
CA GLU A 36 20.39 2.19 -2.34
C GLU A 36 19.73 3.37 -1.62
N LEU A 37 19.79 4.57 -2.22
CA LEU A 37 19.12 5.76 -1.70
C LEU A 37 17.60 5.54 -1.55
N THR A 38 16.95 4.89 -2.52
CA THR A 38 15.51 4.62 -2.45
C THR A 38 15.20 3.62 -1.34
N VAL A 39 16.04 2.60 -1.14
CA VAL A 39 15.87 1.64 -0.04
C VAL A 39 16.10 2.30 1.31
N THR A 40 17.17 3.07 1.46
CA THR A 40 17.49 3.81 2.69
C THR A 40 16.36 4.77 3.07
N LYS A 41 15.78 5.47 2.09
CA LYS A 41 14.62 6.35 2.29
C LYS A 41 13.37 5.56 2.68
N ALA A 42 13.13 4.40 2.04
CA ALA A 42 12.02 3.52 2.39
C ALA A 42 12.14 3.00 3.84
N PHE A 43 13.31 2.50 4.25
CA PHE A 43 13.53 2.07 5.63
C PHE A 43 13.44 3.19 6.65
N ARG A 44 13.94 4.40 6.32
CA ARG A 44 13.75 5.57 7.19
C ARG A 44 12.27 5.84 7.43
N LEU A 45 11.46 5.84 6.37
CA LEU A 45 10.03 6.09 6.50
C LEU A 45 9.31 4.98 7.30
N LEU A 46 9.67 3.71 7.07
CA LEU A 46 9.12 2.59 7.83
C LEU A 46 9.51 2.68 9.32
N LYS A 47 10.76 3.06 9.61
CA LYS A 47 11.22 3.31 10.98
C LYS A 47 10.48 4.48 11.62
N GLU A 48 10.24 5.57 10.89
CA GLU A 48 9.42 6.68 11.39
C GLU A 48 7.98 6.24 11.68
N CYS A 49 7.38 5.41 10.80
CA CYS A 49 6.06 4.85 11.07
C CYS A 49 6.07 4.02 12.35
N LEU A 50 7.09 3.17 12.55
CA LEU A 50 7.26 2.37 13.76
C LEU A 50 7.40 3.24 15.03
N ASP A 51 8.18 4.32 14.95
CA ASP A 51 8.38 5.29 16.05
C ASP A 51 7.07 6.01 16.42
N GLU A 52 6.22 6.31 15.41
CA GLU A 52 4.87 6.84 15.60
C GLU A 52 3.86 5.79 16.12
N GLY A 53 4.28 4.52 16.28
CA GLY A 53 3.43 3.42 16.76
C GLY A 53 2.66 2.69 15.65
N HIS A 54 3.03 2.88 14.38
CA HIS A 54 2.45 2.19 13.24
C HIS A 54 3.29 0.99 12.79
N ASP A 55 2.60 -0.10 12.49
CA ASP A 55 3.26 -1.30 12.00
C ASP A 55 3.78 -1.10 10.55
N PRO A 56 5.09 -1.26 10.29
CA PRO A 56 5.68 -0.99 9.00
C PRO A 56 5.22 -1.98 7.91
N VAL A 57 4.84 -3.20 8.28
CA VAL A 57 4.24 -4.18 7.35
C VAL A 57 2.86 -3.71 6.91
N ALA A 58 2.04 -3.20 7.84
CA ALA A 58 0.74 -2.62 7.52
C ALA A 58 0.86 -1.41 6.58
N VAL A 59 1.91 -0.60 6.71
CA VAL A 59 2.21 0.54 5.81
C VAL A 59 2.48 0.08 4.39
N ILE A 60 3.29 -0.97 4.23
CA ILE A 60 3.59 -1.58 2.92
C ILE A 60 2.31 -2.13 2.29
N ASN A 61 1.59 -2.97 3.03
CA ASN A 61 0.34 -3.59 2.56
C ASN A 61 -0.69 -2.54 2.15
N THR A 62 -0.82 -1.48 2.95
CA THR A 62 -1.71 -0.35 2.63
C THR A 62 -1.24 0.37 1.36
N SER A 63 0.06 0.56 1.17
CA SER A 63 0.61 1.23 -0.01
C SER A 63 0.35 0.42 -1.29
N ILE A 64 0.56 -0.90 -1.24
CA ILE A 64 0.26 -1.83 -2.34
C ILE A 64 -1.25 -1.86 -2.62
N ALA A 65 -2.09 -1.98 -1.59
CA ALA A 65 -3.54 -2.03 -1.72
C ALA A 65 -4.15 -0.74 -2.31
N ASN A 66 -3.54 0.43 -2.06
CA ASN A 66 -3.95 1.69 -2.67
C ASN A 66 -3.26 1.96 -4.03
N GLY A 67 -2.35 1.10 -4.47
CA GLY A 67 -1.62 1.27 -5.73
C GLY A 67 -0.62 2.43 -5.72
N TYR A 68 -0.06 2.78 -4.57
CA TYR A 68 0.90 3.87 -4.45
C TYR A 68 2.29 3.46 -4.93
N GLN A 69 2.92 4.32 -5.73
CA GLN A 69 4.29 4.09 -6.19
C GLN A 69 5.34 4.24 -5.09
N GLY A 70 5.02 4.86 -3.94
CA GLY A 70 5.93 5.06 -2.82
C GLY A 70 5.34 4.58 -1.52
N LEU A 71 6.20 4.38 -0.52
CA LEU A 71 5.75 4.22 0.86
C LEU A 71 5.38 5.58 1.41
N PHE A 72 4.25 5.67 2.10
CA PHE A 72 3.79 6.90 2.73
C PHE A 72 3.28 6.59 4.13
N LYS A 73 3.53 7.53 5.05
CA LYS A 73 2.96 7.47 6.39
C LYS A 73 1.43 7.43 6.28
N PRO A 74 0.73 6.45 6.88
CA PRO A 74 -0.71 6.42 6.86
C PRO A 74 -1.23 7.63 7.63
N LYS A 75 -1.72 8.65 6.93
CA LYS A 75 -2.30 9.88 7.53
C LYS A 75 -3.51 9.63 8.43
N PHE A 76 -4.04 8.42 8.42
CA PHE A 76 -5.15 8.03 9.27
C PHE A 76 -4.73 6.81 10.04
N GLY A 77 -4.54 6.99 11.35
CA GLY A 77 -4.22 5.90 12.27
C GLY A 77 -5.10 4.69 11.97
N LEU A 78 -4.45 3.60 11.61
CA LEU A 78 -5.12 2.32 11.34
C LEU A 78 -5.56 1.65 12.65
N ASN A 79 -5.94 2.44 13.66
CA ASN A 79 -6.36 1.93 14.95
C ASN A 79 -7.82 1.46 14.95
N ASN A 80 -8.60 1.63 13.87
CA ASN A 80 -9.96 1.09 13.84
C ASN A 80 -10.65 0.99 12.46
N ARG A 81 -10.02 0.44 11.42
CA ARG A 81 -10.72 0.24 10.11
C ARG A 81 -10.85 -1.20 9.64
N LYS A 82 -11.00 -2.15 10.57
CA LYS A 82 -11.78 -3.37 10.32
C LYS A 82 -13.29 -3.05 10.28
N ALA A 83 -13.69 -1.97 9.61
CA ALA A 83 -15.09 -1.50 9.63
C ALA A 83 -15.56 -0.74 8.37
N ALA A 84 -14.73 -0.45 7.37
CA ALA A 84 -15.22 0.36 6.23
C ALA A 84 -14.49 0.09 4.91
N ARG A 85 -14.53 -1.15 4.46
CA ARG A 85 -14.56 -1.47 3.01
C ARG A 85 -15.56 -2.59 2.80
N ASP A 86 -16.81 -2.34 3.21
CA ASP A 86 -17.92 -3.08 2.65
C ASP A 86 -18.04 -2.62 1.18
N VAL A 87 -17.43 -3.40 0.29
CA VAL A 87 -17.47 -3.20 -1.16
C VAL A 87 -18.80 -3.70 -1.75
N ASN A 88 -19.81 -3.93 -0.92
CA ASN A 88 -21.09 -4.53 -1.29
C ASN A 88 -22.24 -3.51 -1.44
N HIS A 89 -21.98 -2.21 -1.29
CA HIS A 89 -22.96 -1.20 -1.69
C HIS A 89 -22.90 -0.93 -3.21
N ILE A 90 -23.14 -1.98 -4.00
CA ILE A 90 -23.70 -1.80 -5.34
C ILE A 90 -25.07 -1.12 -5.14
N SER A 91 -25.19 0.16 -5.52
CA SER A 91 -26.50 0.77 -5.65
C SER A 91 -27.29 -0.11 -6.62
N GLN A 92 -28.38 -0.72 -6.14
CA GLN A 92 -29.33 -1.40 -7.00
C GLN A 92 -29.72 -0.41 -8.11
N PRO A 93 -29.58 -0.77 -9.41
CA PRO A 93 -30.17 0.05 -10.45
C PRO A 93 -31.68 -0.07 -10.28
N ASP A 94 -32.31 0.97 -9.72
CA ASP A 94 -33.75 1.05 -9.58
C ASP A 94 -34.36 1.06 -10.98
N LYS A 95 -34.75 -0.13 -11.44
CA LYS A 95 -35.35 -0.36 -12.74
C LYS A 95 -36.84 -0.07 -12.65
N LYS A 96 -37.20 1.18 -12.34
CA LYS A 96 -38.55 1.71 -12.53
C LYS A 96 -38.49 2.89 -13.48
N ILE A 97 -38.53 2.58 -14.77
CA ILE A 97 -38.89 3.53 -15.82
C ILE A 97 -40.37 3.91 -15.54
N PRO A 98 -40.71 5.16 -15.21
CA PRO A 98 -42.11 5.55 -15.13
C PRO A 98 -42.67 5.61 -16.56
N THR A 99 -43.74 4.85 -16.81
CA THR A 99 -44.47 4.88 -18.07
C THR A 99 -45.07 6.27 -18.27
N GLY A 100 -44.53 7.07 -19.19
CA GLY A 100 -45.08 8.40 -19.48
C GLY A 100 -44.18 9.45 -20.14
N PHE A 101 -42.96 9.12 -20.57
CA PHE A 101 -42.13 10.09 -21.31
C PHE A 101 -42.59 10.18 -22.78
N ARG A 102 -43.41 11.19 -23.08
CA ARG A 102 -43.69 11.69 -24.42
C ARG A 102 -43.40 13.19 -24.40
N GLY A 103 -42.40 13.62 -25.15
CA GLY A 103 -41.98 15.02 -25.29
C GLY A 103 -40.84 15.10 -26.28
#